data_AF-A0A087UVE9-F1
#
_entry.id   AF-A0A087UVE9-F1
#
_cell.length_a   1.000
_cell.length_b   1.000
_cell.length_c   1.000
_cell.angle_alpha   90.00
_cell.angle_beta   90.00
_cell.angle_gamma   90.00
#
_symmetry.space_group_name_H-M   'P 1'
#
loop_
_entity.id
_entity.type
_entity.pdbx_description
1 polymer ?
#
loop_
_entity_poly.entity_id
_entity_poly.type
_entity_poly.pdbx_seq_one_letter_code
_entity_poly.pdbx_strand_id
1 'polypeptide(L)' 'MRLYTMHKREFVLVFSAFFASFGLFLFIGLAGPPITHTVTINATNLTPKLNNSQMATGPFILRSNALSTFSQQLWVI' A
#
# COMPACT_ATOMS: atom_id res chain seq x y z
N MET A 1 -24.09 7.04 -26.86
CA MET A 1 -25.47 7.43 -27.25
C MET A 1 -26.45 6.24 -27.32
N ARG A 2 -26.32 5.20 -26.47
CA ARG A 2 -27.34 4.13 -26.32
C ARG A 2 -28.05 4.12 -24.96
N LEU A 3 -27.49 4.80 -23.96
CA LEU A 3 -28.07 4.90 -22.62
C LEU A 3 -29.45 5.60 -22.61
N TYR A 4 -29.68 6.52 -23.55
CA TYR A 4 -30.94 7.27 -23.70
C TYR A 4 -32.06 6.47 -24.38
N THR A 5 -31.75 5.35 -25.03
CA THR A 5 -32.72 4.52 -25.74
C THR A 5 -33.14 3.29 -24.90
N MET A 6 -32.49 3.05 -23.77
CA MET A 6 -32.78 1.89 -22.93
C MET A 6 -34.08 2.08 -22.14
N HIS A 7 -34.83 1.00 -22.00
CA HIS A 7 -36.09 1.03 -21.27
C HIS A 7 -35.85 1.27 -19.77
N LYS A 8 -36.83 1.84 -19.06
CA LYS A 8 -36.69 2.21 -17.63
C LYS A 8 -36.17 1.04 -16.75
N ARG A 9 -36.51 -0.20 -17.11
CA ARG A 9 -36.04 -1.43 -16.43
C ARG A 9 -34.56 -1.73 -16.64
N GLU A 10 -34.05 -1.55 -17.86
CA GLU A 10 -32.65 -1.81 -18.19
C GLU A 10 -31.73 -0.79 -17.52
N PHE A 11 -32.16 0.48 -17.46
CA PHE A 11 -31.44 1.53 -16.77
C PHE A 11 -31.24 1.22 -15.27
N VAL A 12 -32.30 0.78 -14.59
CA VAL A 12 -32.24 0.42 -13.17
C VAL A 12 -31.34 -0.80 -12.94
N LEU A 13 -31.39 -1.79 -13.84
CA LEU A 13 -30.59 -3.01 -13.72
C LEU A 13 -29.09 -2.71 -13.84
N VAL A 14 -28.69 -1.87 -14.80
CA VAL A 14 -27.29 -1.46 -14.97
C VAL A 14 -26.80 -0.66 -13.76
N PHE A 15 -27.62 0.25 -13.24
CA PHE A 15 -27.28 1.01 -12.03
C PHE A 15 -27.13 0.09 -10.80
N SER A 16 -28.06 -0.85 -10.62
CA SER A 16 -28.00 -1.82 -9.53
C SER A 16 -26.77 -2.71 -9.63
N ALA A 17 -26.47 -3.23 -10.82
CA ALA A 17 -25.27 -4.03 -11.07
C ALA A 17 -23.99 -3.25 -10.79
N PHE A 18 -23.92 -1.98 -11.19
CA PHE A 18 -22.79 -1.10 -10.89
C PHE A 18 -22.58 -0.94 -9.39
N PHE A 19 -23.63 -0.63 -8.62
CA PHE A 19 -23.51 -0.49 -7.17
C PHE A 19 -23.16 -1.82 -6.47
N ALA A 20 -23.70 -2.94 -6.94
CA ALA A 20 -23.35 -4.26 -6.43
C ALA A 20 -21.87 -4.58 -6.64
N SER A 21 -21.35 -4.37 -7.85
CA SER A 21 -19.93 -4.58 -8.15
C SER A 21 -19.04 -3.59 -7.39
N PHE A 22 -19.44 -2.32 -7.29
CA PHE A 22 -18.69 -1.30 -6.55
C PHE A 22 -18.57 -1.64 -5.07
N GLY A 23 -19.68 -2.08 -4.44
CA GLY A 23 -19.65 -2.58 -3.06
C GLY A 23 -18.67 -3.73 -2.91
N LEU A 24 -18.69 -4.69 -3.83
CA LEU A 24 -17.79 -5.86 -3.82
C LEU A 24 -16.30 -5.45 -3.93
N PHE A 25 -15.98 -4.50 -4.81
CA PHE A 25 -14.63 -3.93 -4.91
C PHE A 25 -14.18 -3.22 -3.64
N LEU A 26 -15.07 -2.48 -2.97
CA LEU A 26 -14.76 -1.83 -1.69
C LEU A 26 -14.43 -2.85 -0.60
N PHE A 27 -15.21 -3.93 -0.49
CA PHE A 27 -14.94 -4.99 0.49
C PHE A 27 -13.60 -5.68 0.22
N ILE A 28 -13.27 -5.96 -1.04
CA ILE A 28 -11.97 -6.55 -1.41
C ILE A 28 -10.83 -5.59 -1.07
N GLY A 29 -10.99 -4.29 -1.38
CA GLY A 29 -9.98 -3.27 -1.06
C GLY A 29 -9.74 -3.11 0.44
N LEU A 30 -10.79 -3.23 1.26
CA LEU A 30 -10.68 -3.15 2.72
C LEU A 30 -10.07 -4.41 3.35
N ALA A 31 -10.37 -5.59 2.79
CA ALA A 31 -9.80 -6.85 3.23
C ALA A 31 -8.37 -7.08 2.75
N GLY A 32 -7.86 -6.24 1.84
CA GLY A 32 -6.51 -6.34 1.31
C GLY A 32 -5.43 -6.01 2.36
N PRO A 33 -4.25 -6.64 2.27
CA PRO A 33 -3.11 -6.25 3.08
C PRO A 33 -2.68 -4.80 2.77
N PRO A 34 -2.04 -4.10 3.72
CA PRO A 34 -1.63 -2.71 3.54
C PRO A 34 -0.69 -2.55 2.33
N ILE A 35 -0.93 -1.49 1.54
CA ILE A 35 -0.20 -1.20 0.29
C ILE A 35 1.28 -0.90 0.55
N THR A 36 1.62 -0.39 1.73
CA THR A 36 2.99 -0.03 2.09
C THR A 36 3.41 -0.76 3.36
N HIS A 37 4.59 -1.37 3.32
CA HIS A 37 5.20 -2.02 4.47
C HIS A 37 6.29 -1.10 5.04
N THR A 38 6.05 -0.56 6.23
CA THR A 38 6.98 0.37 6.91
C THR A 38 7.78 -0.39 7.96
N VAL A 39 9.10 -0.30 7.90
CA VAL A 39 9.99 -0.87 8.92
C VAL A 39 10.76 0.25 9.59
N THR A 40 10.58 0.40 10.90
CA THR A 40 11.32 1.37 11.71
C THR A 40 12.55 0.69 12.31
N ILE A 41 13.74 1.14 11.93
CA ILE A 41 15.00 0.60 12.44
C ILE A 41 15.72 1.70 13.22
N ASN A 42 15.90 1.48 14.53
CA ASN A 42 16.65 2.40 15.38
C ASN A 42 18.16 2.19 15.19
N ALA A 43 18.91 3.29 15.15
CA ALA A 43 20.37 3.34 15.08
C ALA A 43 21.08 2.46 16.15
N THR A 44 20.47 2.36 17.34
CA THR A 44 20.95 1.52 18.45
C THR A 44 20.89 0.02 18.15
N ASN A 45 19.90 -0.43 17.39
CA ASN A 45 19.75 -1.84 16.99
C ASN A 45 20.70 -2.23 15.85
N LEU A 46 21.14 -1.27 15.04
CA LEU A 46 22.11 -1.50 13.95
C LEU A 46 23.53 -1.67 14.47
N THR A 47 23.88 -1.02 15.58
CA THR A 47 25.22 -1.08 16.18
C THR A 47 25.17 -1.13 17.72
N PRO A 48 24.98 -2.32 18.32
CA PRO A 48 24.78 -2.47 19.77
C PRO A 48 26.02 -2.17 20.64
N LYS A 49 27.16 -1.79 20.03
CA LYS A 49 28.44 -1.55 20.72
C LYS A 49 28.97 -0.11 20.60
N LEU A 50 28.19 0.81 20.05
CA LEU A 50 28.65 2.19 19.83
C LEU A 50 28.41 3.08 21.06
N ASN A 51 29.44 3.80 21.51
CA ASN A 51 29.31 4.84 22.55
C ASN A 51 28.47 6.03 22.04
N ASN A 52 27.85 6.79 22.96
CA ASN A 52 27.01 7.97 22.61
C ASN A 52 27.70 8.98 21.67
N SER A 53 29.01 9.16 21.80
CA SER A 53 29.81 10.01 20.92
C SER A 53 30.02 9.43 19.51
N GLN A 54 30.12 8.10 19.40
CA GLN A 54 30.23 7.41 18.11
C GLN A 54 28.88 7.25 17.43
N MET A 55 27.77 7.25 18.18
CA MET A 55 26.42 7.25 17.62
C MET A 55 26.10 8.53 16.84
N ALA A 56 26.76 9.64 17.17
CA ALA A 56 26.59 10.91 16.46
C ALA A 56 27.37 10.99 15.12
N THR A 57 28.33 10.08 14.87
CA THR A 57 29.27 10.18 13.74
C THR A 57 29.47 8.87 12.97
N GLY A 58 29.01 7.75 13.52
CA GLY A 58 29.21 6.42 12.98
C GLY A 58 28.46 6.17 11.67
N PRO A 59 28.96 5.28 10.79
CA PRO A 59 28.26 4.90 9.58
C PRO A 59 27.07 3.98 9.91
N PHE A 60 25.86 4.43 9.58
CA PHE A 60 24.65 3.61 9.65
C PHE A 60 24.44 2.87 8.34
N ILE A 61 24.85 1.59 8.29
CA ILE A 61 24.64 0.75 7.10
C ILE A 61 23.22 0.18 7.15
N LEU A 62 22.32 0.74 6.36
CA LEU A 62 20.99 0.18 6.12
C LEU A 62 21.08 -0.88 5.02
N ARG A 63 20.67 -2.10 5.35
CA ARG A 63 20.43 -3.16 4.36
C ARG A 63 18.94 -3.24 4.09
N SER A 64 18.51 -2.84 2.90
CA SER A 64 17.16 -3.09 2.42
C SER A 64 17.03 -4.53 1.93
N ASN A 65 15.85 -5.12 2.08
CA ASN A 65 15.54 -6.41 1.45
C ASN A 65 15.54 -6.26 -0.08
N ALA A 66 15.76 -7.36 -0.79
CA ALA A 66 15.69 -7.35 -2.25
C ALA A 66 14.30 -6.93 -2.72
N LEU A 67 14.24 -5.93 -3.60
CA LEU A 67 12.99 -5.49 -4.21
C LEU A 67 12.48 -6.60 -5.13
N SER A 68 11.24 -7.03 -4.91
CA SER A 68 10.55 -7.99 -5.77
C SER A 68 9.70 -7.26 -6.81
N THR A 69 9.15 -7.99 -7.78
CA THR A 69 8.18 -7.44 -8.73
C THR A 69 6.93 -6.83 -8.06
N PHE A 70 6.63 -7.22 -6.83
CA PHE A 70 5.52 -6.70 -6.02
C PHE A 70 5.90 -5.48 -5.17
N SER A 71 7.19 -5.31 -4.85
CA SER A 71 7.69 -4.21 -4.02
C SER A 71 8.69 -3.39 -4.84
N GLN A 72 8.15 -2.59 -5.76
CA GLN A 72 8.94 -1.88 -6.77
C GLN A 72 9.55 -0.56 -6.28
N GLN A 73 9.01 0.01 -5.21
CA GLN A 73 9.43 1.30 -4.68
C GLN A 73 9.85 1.17 -3.22
N LEU A 74 10.98 1.78 -2.88
CA LEU A 74 11.49 1.91 -1.52
C LEU A 74 11.56 3.40 -1.17
N TRP A 75 10.91 3.78 -0.08
CA TRP A 75 10.95 5.13 0.45
C TRP A 75 11.73 5.12 1.76
N VAL A 76 12.69 6.04 1.89
CA VAL A 76 13.46 6.25 3.12
C VAL A 76 13.03 7.60 3.69
N ILE A 77 12.57 7.59 4.94
CA ILE A 77 12.01 8.74 5.66
C ILE A 77 12.81 8.92 6.95
#